data_AF-A0A7W0QHZ0-F1
#
_entry.id   AF-A0A7W0QHZ0-F1
#
_cell.length_a   1.000
_cell.length_b   1.000
_cell.length_c   1.000
_cell.angle_alpha   90.00
_cell.angle_beta   90.00
_cell.angle_gamma   90.00
#
_symmetry.space_group_name_H-M   'P 1'
#
loop_
_entity.id
_entity.type
_entity.pdbx_description
1 polymer ?
#
loop_
_entity_poly.entity_id
_entity_poly.type
_entity_poly.pdbx_seq_one_letter_code
_entity_poly.pdbx_strand_id
1 'polypeptide(L)' 'MTEQIDTTDPAIITEALTVIDHALGKMLSRELISSNEVADLLLDVRTALTTPKAPDVVEVALDDAAPTPV' A
#
# COMPACT_ATOMS: atom_id res chain seq x y z
N MET A 1 -12.21 -21.65 0.87
CA MET A 1 -11.61 -20.98 -0.30
C MET A 1 -10.63 -19.97 0.24
N THR A 2 -9.34 -20.31 0.29
CA THR A 2 -8.30 -19.39 0.75
C THR A 2 -8.00 -18.44 -0.39
N GLU A 3 -8.41 -17.18 -0.26
CA GLU A 3 -8.03 -16.12 -1.20
C GLU A 3 -6.51 -15.99 -1.16
N GLN A 4 -5.89 -16.36 -2.29
CA GLN A 4 -4.47 -16.20 -2.47
C GLN A 4 -4.23 -14.72 -2.78
N ILE A 5 -3.79 -13.99 -1.76
CA ILE A 5 -3.34 -12.60 -1.92
C ILE A 5 -2.06 -12.69 -2.77
N ASP A 6 -2.11 -12.15 -3.98
CA ASP A 6 -0.93 -11.99 -4.83
C ASP A 6 -0.05 -10.87 -4.25
N THR A 7 0.76 -11.22 -3.26
CA THR A 7 1.73 -10.35 -2.54
C THR A 7 2.82 -9.76 -3.46
N THR A 8 2.80 -10.04 -4.76
CA THR A 8 3.81 -9.61 -5.74
C THR A 8 3.43 -8.31 -6.45
N ASP A 9 2.29 -7.67 -6.10
CA ASP A 9 1.97 -6.35 -6.65
C ASP A 9 3.05 -5.33 -6.22
N PRO A 10 3.84 -4.79 -7.16
CA PRO A 10 4.93 -3.88 -6.84
C PRO A 10 4.45 -2.59 -6.18
N ALA A 11 3.20 -2.17 -6.39
CA ALA A 11 2.63 -0.99 -5.74
C ALA A 11 2.39 -1.25 -4.24
N ILE A 12 1.83 -2.41 -3.89
CA ILE A 12 1.61 -2.80 -2.49
C ILE A 12 2.94 -2.97 -1.75
N ILE A 13 3.93 -3.57 -2.41
CA ILE A 13 5.28 -3.71 -1.84
C ILE A 13 5.92 -2.34 -1.62
N THR A 14 5.79 -1.41 -2.57
CA THR A 14 6.37 -0.06 -2.46
C THR A 14 5.75 0.74 -1.32
N GLU A 15 4.43 0.65 -1.14
CA GLU A 15 3.72 1.29 -0.04
C GLU A 15 4.16 0.71 1.31
N ALA A 16 4.23 -0.61 1.42
CA ALA A 16 4.71 -1.29 2.63
C ALA A 16 6.16 -0.88 2.98
N LEU A 17 7.04 -0.82 1.98
CA LEU A 17 8.43 -0.39 2.16
C LEU A 17 8.51 1.08 2.64
N THR A 18 7.67 1.96 2.10
CA THR A 18 7.64 3.38 2.51
C THR A 18 7.25 3.54 3.98
N VAL A 19 6.27 2.76 4.46
CA VAL A 19 5.86 2.77 5.88
C VAL A 19 6.96 2.21 6.78
N ILE A 20 7.63 1.14 6.34
CA ILE A 20 8.76 0.54 7.06
C ILE A 20 9.92 1.55 7.17
N ASP A 21 10.32 2.18 6.07
CA ASP A 21 11.45 3.11 6.04
C ASP A 21 11.21 4.34 6.94
N HIS A 22 9.97 4.83 7.00
CA HIS A 22 9.59 5.91 7.90
C HIS A 22 9.66 5.50 9.38
N ALA A 23 9.19 4.29 9.70
CA ALA A 23 9.28 3.73 11.05
C ALA A 23 10.74 3.56 11.49
N LEU A 24 11.58 3.02 10.60
CA LEU A 24 13.01 2.84 10.84
C LEU A 24 13.75 4.17 11.00
N GLY A 25 13.40 5.20 10.22
CA GLY A 25 13.93 6.55 10.38
C GLY A 25 13.65 7.13 11.77
N LYS A 26 12.44 6.93 12.30
CA LYS A 26 12.08 7.33 13.68
C LYS A 26 12.84 6.54 14.74
N MET A 27 13.04 5.23 14.55
CA MET A 27 13.82 4.39 15.47
C MET A 27 15.33 4.74 15.46
N LEU A 28 15.88 5.07 14.29
CA LEU A 28 17.26 5.56 14.14
C LEU A 28 17.49 6.90 14.85
N SER A 29 16.42 7.70 15.03
CA SER A 29 16.45 9.00 15.71
C SER A 29 16.62 8.89 17.24
N ARG A 30 16.68 7.68 17.81
CA ARG A 30 16.89 7.41 19.26
C ARG A 30 15.99 8.18 20.22
N GLU A 31 14.79 8.56 19.78
CA GLU A 31 13.75 8.93 20.71
C GLU A 31 13.19 7.63 21.32
N LEU A 32 13.03 7.62 22.64
CA LEU A 32 12.39 6.51 23.35
C LEU A 32 10.91 6.54 22.97
N ILE A 33 10.58 5.97 21.81
CA ILE A 33 9.22 5.77 21.35
C ILE A 33 8.55 4.85 22.37
N SER A 34 7.37 5.25 22.86
CA SER A 34 6.61 4.44 23.79
C SER A 34 6.23 3.11 23.15
N SER A 35 6.28 2.00 23.90
CA SER A 35 5.79 0.70 23.42
C SER A 35 4.34 0.77 22.90
N ASN A 36 3.55 1.73 23.39
CA ASN A 36 2.20 1.99 22.91
C ASN A 36 2.20 2.54 21.48
N GLU A 37 3.06 3.51 21.18
CA GLU A 37 3.18 4.11 19.85
C GLU A 37 3.70 3.10 18.81
N VAL A 38 4.59 2.18 19.22
CA VAL A 38 5.01 1.08 18.36
C VAL A 38 3.86 0.11 18.08
N ALA A 39 3.03 -0.19 19.09
CA ALA A 39 1.88 -1.05 18.91
C ALA A 39 0.84 -0.44 17.96
N ASP A 40 0.59 0.86 18.07
CA ASP A 40 -0.33 1.61 17.19
C ASP A 40 0.19 1.60 15.74
N LEU A 41 1.49 1.86 15.53
CA LEU A 41 2.09 1.81 14.20
C LEU A 41 2.03 0.42 13.56
N LEU A 42 2.28 -0.64 14.34
CA LEU A 42 2.15 -2.02 13.86
C LEU A 42 0.69 -2.36 13.53
N LEU A 43 -0.27 -1.79 14.26
CA LEU A 43 -1.70 -1.95 13.99
C LEU A 43 -2.09 -1.24 12.68
N ASP A 44 -1.53 -0.06 12.42
CA ASP A 44 -1.73 0.69 11.17
C ASP A 44 -1.16 -0.08 9.96
N VAL A 45 0.07 -0.60 10.06
CA VAL A 45 0.69 -1.43 9.02
C VAL A 45 -0.15 -2.68 8.76
N ARG A 46 -0.59 -3.37 9.82
CA ARG A 46 -1.46 -4.54 9.68
C ARG A 46 -2.75 -4.15 8.97
N THR A 47 -3.37 -3.04 9.35
CA THR A 47 -4.61 -2.57 8.74
C THR A 47 -4.42 -2.24 7.26
N ALA A 48 -3.34 -1.55 6.89
CA ALA A 48 -3.00 -1.26 5.50
C ALA A 48 -2.79 -2.54 4.67
N LEU A 49 -2.09 -3.54 5.24
CA LEU A 49 -1.82 -4.81 4.55
C LEU A 49 -3.01 -5.78 4.52
N THR A 50 -4.00 -5.61 5.39
CA THR A 50 -5.15 -6.55 5.52
C THR A 50 -6.48 -5.97 5.10
N THR A 51 -6.56 -4.65 4.89
CA THR A 51 -7.75 -4.03 4.30
C THR A 51 -7.72 -4.32 2.80
N PRO A 52 -8.66 -5.12 2.26
CA PRO A 52 -8.74 -5.31 0.82
C PRO A 52 -9.02 -3.95 0.19
N LYS A 53 -8.06 -3.45 -0.60
CA LYS A 53 -8.26 -2.25 -1.41
C LYS A 53 -9.46 -2.53 -2.30
N ALA A 54 -10.57 -1.82 -2.06
CA ALA A 54 -11.70 -1.83 -2.99
C ALA A 54 -11.12 -1.52 -4.38
N PRO A 55 -11.54 -2.26 -5.44
CA PRO A 55 -10.95 -2.10 -6.75
C PRO A 55 -11.01 -0.63 -7.10
N ASP A 56 -9.82 -0.03 -7.24
CA ASP A 56 -9.65 1.29 -7.81
C ASP A 56 -10.28 1.15 -9.20
N VAL A 57 -11.51 1.64 -9.36
CA VAL A 57 -12.13 1.79 -10.67
C VAL A 57 -11.34 2.88 -11.36
N VAL A 58 -10.19 2.48 -11.89
CA VAL A 58 -9.51 3.22 -12.93
C VAL A 58 -10.46 3.13 -14.11
N GLU A 59 -11.36 4.10 -14.22
CA GLU A 59 -12.12 4.34 -15.43
C GLU A 59 -11.07 4.66 -16.50
N VAL A 60 -10.61 3.61 -17.19
CA VAL A 60 -9.84 3.75 -18.41
C VAL A 60 -10.80 4.42 -19.37
N ALA A 61 -10.70 5.75 -19.46
CA ALA A 61 -11.31 6.51 -20.52
C ALA A 61 -10.92 5.80 -21.82
N LEU A 62 -11.91 5.19 -22.48
CA LEU A 62 -11.77 4.80 -23.86
C LEU A 62 -11.58 6.12 -24.60
N ASP A 63 -10.33 6.48 -24.87
CA ASP A 63 -10.01 7.50 -25.86
C ASP A 63 -10.51 6.94 -27.20
N ASP A 64 -11.74 7.34 -27.48
CA ASP A 64 -12.44 7.35 -28.75
C ASP A 64 -11.55 8.02 -29.80
N ALA A 65 -10.76 7.21 -30.48
CA ALA A 65 -10.10 7.61 -31.72
C ALA A 65 -10.38 6.55 -32.78
N ALA A 66 -11.60 6.59 -33.31
CA ALA A 66 -11.82 6.12 -34.68
C ALA A 66 -10.95 6.98 -35.62
N PRO A 67 -10.23 6.34 -36.55
CA PRO A 67 -10.31 6.85 -37.91
C PRO A 67 -10.59 5.72 -38.90
N THR A 68 -11.79 5.73 -39.49
CA THR A 68 -11.92 5.44 -40.93
C THR A 68 -11.40 6.69 -41.69
N PRO A 69 -11.04 6.65 -43.00
CA PRO A 69 -10.84 5.55 -43.95
C PRO A 69 -9.53 5.69 -44.80
N VAL A 70 -9.19 4.69 -45.63
CA VAL A 70 -8.51 4.85 -46.96
C VAL A 70 -9.07 3.79 -47.90
#